data_AF-A0A2S1SY45-F1
#
_entry.id   AF-A0A2S1SY45-F1
#
_cell.length_a   1.000
_cell.length_b   1.000
_cell.length_c   1.000
_cell.angle_alpha   90.00
_cell.angle_beta   90.00
_cell.angle_gamma   90.00
#
_symmetry.space_group_name_H-M   'P 1'
#
loop_
_entity.id
_entity.type
_entity.pdbx_description
1 polymer ?
#
loop_
_entity_poly.entity_id
_entity_poly.type
_entity_poly.pdbx_seq_one_letter_code
_entity_poly.pdbx_strand_id
1 'polypeptide(L)'
;MTGFAVFMVLFGMAFVTLGFADHRAIWWRFQARRHTDPASAEPSDAGFLVQRLLCFAAAGLAFWGSWSSFQLDGLGQPDRAGQAEVFERTVAVADWLDGSTMFPVLASDDGSWVERVDPELRGPERDDPTAVLVWRSGSLDPEGNVEHYEVSSEDGTTCLKVTAEPSPEQPGPEGMSPSYFDVRADASEGSCTK
;
A
#
# COMPACT_ATOMS: atom_id res chain seq x y z
N MET A 1 0.61 -15.01 3.11
CA MET A 1 1.84 -15.44 3.84
C MET A 1 1.54 -16.21 5.13
N THR A 2 0.34 -16.07 5.68
CA THR A 2 -0.16 -16.71 6.91
C THR A 2 0.04 -18.23 6.96
N GLY A 3 -0.20 -18.95 5.85
CA GLY A 3 -0.02 -20.41 5.81
C GLY A 3 1.42 -20.88 6.06
N PHE A 4 2.42 -20.13 5.59
CA PHE A 4 3.83 -20.42 5.82
C PHE A 4 4.23 -20.18 7.28
N ALA A 5 3.74 -19.09 7.88
CA ALA A 5 3.97 -18.79 9.30
C ALA A 5 3.38 -19.88 10.21
N VAL A 6 2.14 -20.30 9.96
CA VAL A 6 1.49 -21.40 10.70
C VAL A 6 2.28 -22.70 10.56
N PHE A 7 2.74 -23.05 9.36
CA PHE A 7 3.58 -24.23 9.15
C PHE A 7 4.88 -24.16 9.96
N MET A 8 5.57 -23.02 9.98
CA MET A 8 6.82 -22.85 10.74
C MET A 8 6.61 -22.97 12.25
N VAL A 9 5.49 -22.50 12.78
CA VAL A 9 5.14 -22.68 14.21
C VAL A 9 4.92 -24.16 14.54
N LEU A 10 4.14 -24.87 13.72
CA LEU A 10 3.91 -26.31 13.88
C LEU A 10 5.22 -27.10 13.78
N PHE A 11 6.06 -26.74 12.82
CA PHE A 11 7.39 -27.34 12.63
C PHE A 11 8.29 -27.10 13.86
N GLY A 12 8.34 -25.86 14.36
CA GLY A 12 9.07 -25.53 15.58
C GLY A 12 8.60 -26.34 16.79
N MET A 13 7.28 -26.47 16.98
CA MET A 13 6.72 -27.31 18.04
C MET A 13 7.13 -28.79 17.91
N ALA A 14 7.14 -29.34 16.69
CA ALA A 14 7.61 -30.71 16.47
C ALA A 14 9.07 -30.90 16.93
N PHE A 15 9.97 -29.95 16.64
CA PHE A 15 11.35 -30.01 17.11
C PHE A 15 11.50 -29.84 18.62
N VAL A 16 10.65 -29.02 19.27
CA VAL A 16 10.61 -28.94 20.73
C VAL A 16 10.23 -30.28 21.33
N THR A 17 9.17 -30.93 20.81
CA THR A 17 8.76 -32.25 21.30
C THR A 17 9.86 -33.29 21.11
N LEU A 18 10.55 -33.27 19.97
CA LEU A 18 11.68 -34.14 19.70
C LEU A 18 12.87 -33.85 20.64
N GLY A 19 13.12 -32.57 20.96
CA GLY A 19 14.15 -32.15 21.91
C GLY A 19 13.90 -32.60 23.36
N PHE A 20 12.65 -32.91 23.73
CA PHE A 20 12.31 -33.49 25.04
C PHE A 20 12.20 -35.01 25.02
N ALA A 21 12.13 -35.64 23.84
CA ALA A 21 12.02 -37.08 23.74
C ALA A 21 13.31 -37.77 24.19
N ASP A 22 13.18 -39.02 24.65
CA ASP A 22 14.32 -39.86 24.97
C ASP A 22 15.01 -40.34 23.67
N HIS A 23 16.08 -39.63 23.29
CA HIS A 23 16.83 -39.93 22.06
C HIS A 23 17.45 -41.31 22.08
N ARG A 24 17.80 -41.82 23.26
CA ARG A 24 18.34 -43.16 23.45
C ARG A 24 17.27 -44.21 23.14
N ALA A 25 16.07 -44.03 23.69
CA ALA A 25 14.94 -44.91 23.39
C ALA A 25 14.56 -44.88 21.89
N ILE A 26 14.59 -43.69 21.26
CA ILE A 26 14.34 -43.54 19.81
C ILE A 26 15.41 -44.28 19.00
N TRP A 27 16.68 -44.13 19.36
CA TRP A 27 17.79 -44.81 18.70
C TRP A 27 17.63 -46.33 18.77
N TRP A 28 17.34 -46.88 19.95
CA TRP A 28 17.10 -48.31 20.14
C TRP A 28 15.88 -48.82 19.37
N ARG A 29 14.84 -48.00 19.26
CA ARG A 29 13.61 -48.40 18.55
C ARG A 29 13.80 -48.47 17.04
N PHE A 30 14.57 -47.55 16.45
CA PHE A 30 14.62 -47.37 14.99
C PHE A 30 15.98 -47.66 14.35
N GLN A 31 17.09 -47.33 15.01
CA GLN A 31 18.43 -47.45 14.43
C GLN A 31 19.17 -48.72 14.88
N ALA A 32 18.98 -49.17 16.14
CA ALA A 32 19.69 -50.34 16.65
C ALA A 32 19.54 -51.59 15.78
N ARG A 33 18.36 -51.80 15.16
CA ARG A 33 18.09 -52.95 14.28
C ARG A 33 18.94 -53.00 13.00
N ARG A 34 19.61 -51.90 12.65
CA ARG A 34 20.47 -51.80 11.46
C ARG A 34 21.91 -52.21 11.73
N HIS A 35 22.30 -52.36 12.99
CA HIS A 35 23.65 -52.72 13.39
C HIS A 35 23.71 -54.19 13.82
N THR A 36 24.76 -54.90 13.39
CA THR A 36 25.02 -56.29 13.79
C THR A 36 25.26 -56.42 15.28
N ASP A 37 25.90 -55.41 15.87
CA ASP A 37 26.05 -55.24 17.32
C ASP A 37 25.61 -53.82 17.72
N PRO A 38 24.37 -53.65 18.19
CA PRO A 38 23.85 -52.33 18.54
C PRO A 38 24.43 -51.77 19.85
N ALA A 39 24.93 -52.60 20.77
CA ALA A 39 25.45 -52.09 22.04
C ALA A 39 26.76 -51.31 21.85
N SER A 40 27.61 -51.74 20.91
CA SER A 40 28.87 -51.06 20.59
C SER A 40 28.72 -49.86 19.66
N ALA A 41 27.61 -49.80 18.91
CA ALA A 41 27.31 -48.70 17.98
C ALA A 41 26.45 -47.58 18.61
N GLU A 42 26.10 -47.70 19.91
CA GLU A 42 25.29 -46.70 20.60
C GLU A 42 26.05 -45.35 20.67
N PRO A 43 25.41 -44.23 20.28
CA PRO A 43 26.00 -42.90 20.44
C PRO A 43 26.35 -42.61 21.90
N SER A 44 27.45 -41.90 22.13
CA SER A 44 27.81 -41.45 23.47
C SER A 44 26.78 -40.46 24.03
N ASP A 45 26.74 -40.30 25.36
CA ASP A 45 25.85 -39.36 26.03
C ASP A 45 26.03 -37.92 25.50
N ALA A 46 27.26 -37.55 25.15
CA ALA A 46 27.56 -36.26 24.51
C ALA A 46 26.94 -36.15 23.11
N GLY A 47 26.88 -37.24 22.35
CA GLY A 47 26.21 -37.29 21.04
C GLY A 47 24.71 -37.04 21.15
N PHE A 48 24.04 -37.67 22.13
CA PHE A 48 22.61 -37.41 22.39
C PHE A 48 22.36 -35.98 22.87
N LEU A 49 23.26 -35.42 23.69
CA LEU A 49 23.17 -34.03 24.13
C LEU A 49 23.30 -33.06 22.94
N VAL A 50 24.24 -33.28 22.02
CA VAL A 50 24.38 -32.46 20.81
C VAL A 50 23.13 -32.55 19.94
N GLN A 51 22.58 -33.75 19.73
CA GLN A 51 21.35 -33.92 18.95
C GLN A 51 20.17 -33.18 19.57
N ARG A 52 20.06 -33.17 20.90
CA ARG A 52 19.06 -32.38 21.64
C ARG A 52 19.23 -30.88 21.44
N LEU A 53 20.46 -30.37 21.53
CA LEU A 53 20.75 -28.96 21.27
C LEU A 53 20.40 -28.56 19.83
N LEU A 54 20.71 -29.41 18.85
CA LEU A 54 20.35 -29.16 17.45
C LEU A 54 18.82 -29.09 17.25
N CYS A 55 18.05 -29.93 17.94
CA CYS A 55 16.59 -29.85 17.87
C CYS A 55 16.06 -28.51 18.41
N PHE A 56 16.57 -28.05 19.56
CA PHE A 56 16.17 -26.75 20.11
C PHE A 56 16.63 -25.58 19.25
N ALA A 57 17.83 -25.65 18.65
CA ALA A 57 18.30 -24.64 17.71
C ALA A 57 17.40 -24.56 16.47
N ALA A 58 17.01 -25.70 15.89
CA ALA A 58 16.08 -25.75 14.76
C ALA A 58 14.70 -25.17 15.11
N ALA A 59 14.18 -25.50 16.31
CA ALA A 59 12.94 -24.91 16.81
C ALA A 59 13.03 -23.39 16.94
N GLY A 60 14.13 -22.89 17.52
CA GLY A 60 14.39 -21.45 17.66
C GLY A 60 14.41 -20.73 16.32
N LEU A 61 15.08 -21.29 15.31
CA LEU A 61 15.11 -20.73 13.96
C LEU A 61 13.72 -20.74 13.30
N ALA A 62 12.93 -21.80 13.50
CA ALA A 62 11.57 -21.88 12.97
C ALA A 62 10.65 -20.83 13.60
N PHE A 63 10.71 -20.65 14.92
CA PHE A 63 9.95 -19.61 15.60
C PHE A 63 10.41 -18.20 15.21
N TRP A 64 11.72 -17.99 15.07
CA TRP A 64 12.27 -16.72 14.58
C TRP A 64 11.78 -16.40 13.16
N GLY A 65 11.81 -17.38 12.26
CA GLY A 65 11.30 -17.22 10.89
C GLY A 65 9.79 -16.96 10.83
N SER A 66 9.01 -17.58 11.71
CA SER A 66 7.59 -17.27 11.83
C SER A 66 7.37 -15.85 12.37
N TRP A 67 8.12 -15.45 13.40
CA TRP A 67 8.04 -14.11 13.98
C TRP A 67 8.41 -13.04 12.97
N SER A 68 9.49 -13.22 12.21
CA SER A 68 9.86 -12.29 11.14
C SER A 68 8.81 -12.22 10.05
N SER A 69 8.14 -13.33 9.72
CA SER A 69 7.03 -13.34 8.76
C SER A 69 5.83 -12.54 9.28
N PHE A 70 5.50 -12.66 10.57
CA PHE A 70 4.44 -11.86 11.19
C PHE A 70 4.82 -10.39 11.34
N GLN A 71 6.09 -10.09 11.63
CA GLN A 71 6.55 -8.70 11.62
C GLN A 71 6.54 -8.13 10.21
N LEU A 72 6.83 -8.91 9.16
CA LEU A 72 6.70 -8.44 7.78
C LEU A 72 5.25 -8.28 7.34
N ASP A 73 4.32 -9.10 7.84
CA ASP A 73 2.87 -8.91 7.63
C ASP A 73 2.34 -7.70 8.44
N GLY A 74 2.89 -7.44 9.63
CA GLY A 74 2.51 -6.31 10.49
C GLY A 74 3.25 -5.00 10.19
N LEU A 75 4.42 -5.07 9.53
CA LEU A 75 5.16 -3.94 8.94
C LEU A 75 4.82 -3.76 7.46
N GLY A 76 4.13 -4.73 6.86
CA GLY A 76 3.27 -4.49 5.71
C GLY A 76 2.24 -3.50 6.20
N GLN A 77 2.57 -2.21 6.05
CA GLN A 77 1.68 -1.13 6.37
C GLN A 77 0.37 -1.43 5.68
N PRO A 78 -0.73 -1.67 6.44
CA PRO A 78 -2.01 -1.34 5.84
C PRO A 78 -1.87 0.14 5.42
N ASP A 79 -2.37 0.50 4.23
CA ASP A 79 -2.75 1.88 3.93
C ASP A 79 -1.70 2.84 3.33
N ARG A 80 -0.54 2.38 2.82
CA ARG A 80 0.25 3.20 1.87
C ARG A 80 0.02 2.88 0.41
N ALA A 81 -0.38 1.66 0.08
CA ALA A 81 -0.62 1.29 -1.31
C ALA A 81 -1.86 2.01 -1.88
N GLY A 82 -2.94 2.10 -1.09
CA GLY A 82 -4.16 2.83 -1.46
C GLY A 82 -3.90 4.33 -1.59
N GLN A 83 -3.26 4.94 -0.58
CA GLN A 83 -2.91 6.36 -0.66
C GLN A 83 -1.93 6.68 -1.81
N ALA A 84 -0.93 5.84 -2.06
CA ALA A 84 0.02 6.04 -3.16
C ALA A 84 -0.68 5.91 -4.53
N GLU A 85 -1.61 4.96 -4.67
CA GLU A 85 -2.41 4.81 -5.89
C GLU A 85 -3.33 6.01 -6.12
N VAL A 86 -4.00 6.51 -5.06
CA VAL A 86 -4.82 7.72 -5.13
C VAL A 86 -3.97 8.95 -5.46
N PHE A 87 -2.79 9.07 -4.87
CA PHE A 87 -1.85 10.14 -5.19
C PHE A 87 -1.36 10.06 -6.64
N GLU A 88 -0.96 8.88 -7.12
CA GLU A 88 -0.49 8.67 -8.49
C GLU A 88 -1.58 8.99 -9.52
N ARG A 89 -2.83 8.59 -9.26
CA ARG A 89 -3.98 8.99 -10.09
C ARG A 89 -4.20 10.51 -10.07
N THR A 90 -4.07 11.14 -8.90
CA THR A 90 -4.23 12.60 -8.78
C THR A 90 -3.15 13.35 -9.56
N VAL A 91 -1.91 12.87 -9.52
CA VAL A 91 -0.79 13.39 -10.33
C VAL A 91 -1.06 13.22 -11.83
N ALA A 92 -1.52 12.04 -12.26
CA ALA A 92 -1.84 11.81 -13.67
C ALA A 92 -2.92 12.77 -14.21
N VAL A 93 -3.91 13.10 -13.38
CA VAL A 93 -4.93 14.10 -13.72
C VAL A 93 -4.37 15.52 -13.73
N ALA A 94 -3.50 15.86 -12.78
CA ALA A 94 -2.81 17.14 -12.78
C ALA A 94 -1.99 17.31 -14.07
N ASP A 95 -1.19 16.31 -14.45
CA ASP A 95 -0.39 16.32 -15.68
C ASP A 95 -1.24 16.43 -16.95
N TRP A 96 -2.44 15.83 -16.97
CA TRP A 96 -3.36 15.95 -18.11
C TRP A 96 -3.99 17.34 -18.22
N LEU A 97 -4.31 17.97 -17.10
CA LEU A 97 -4.84 19.33 -17.05
C LEU A 97 -3.76 20.39 -17.31
N ASP A 98 -2.53 20.14 -16.87
CA ASP A 98 -1.44 21.11 -16.93
C ASP A 98 -1.02 21.44 -18.37
N GLY A 99 -0.94 22.74 -18.68
CA GLY A 99 -0.56 23.24 -19.99
C GLY A 99 -1.65 23.10 -21.06
N SER A 100 -2.88 22.73 -20.68
CA SER A 100 -4.01 22.69 -21.60
C SER A 100 -4.73 24.04 -21.67
N THR A 101 -5.07 24.48 -22.88
CA THR A 101 -5.92 25.65 -23.11
C THR A 101 -7.34 25.16 -23.35
N MET A 102 -8.26 25.46 -22.45
CA MET A 102 -9.63 24.96 -22.51
C MET A 102 -10.67 26.00 -22.11
N PHE A 103 -11.90 25.76 -22.58
CA PHE A 103 -13.06 26.55 -22.18
C PHE A 103 -13.62 26.01 -20.85
N PRO A 104 -13.97 26.87 -19.88
CA PRO A 104 -14.66 26.45 -18.67
C PRO A 104 -15.99 25.83 -19.09
N VAL A 105 -16.39 24.74 -18.44
CA VAL A 105 -17.65 24.09 -18.78
C VAL A 105 -18.79 25.03 -18.38
N LEU A 106 -19.35 25.74 -19.35
CA LEU A 106 -20.47 26.67 -19.16
C LEU A 106 -21.79 25.97 -18.74
N ALA A 107 -21.76 24.67 -18.43
CA ALA A 107 -22.95 23.87 -18.13
C ALA A 107 -23.27 23.80 -16.63
N SER A 108 -22.32 24.05 -15.74
CA SER A 108 -22.58 24.21 -14.30
C SER A 108 -22.55 25.70 -13.95
N ASP A 109 -23.63 26.20 -13.33
CA ASP A 109 -23.79 27.60 -12.92
C ASP A 109 -22.73 28.09 -11.90
N ASP A 110 -21.78 27.23 -11.50
CA ASP A 110 -20.74 27.50 -10.52
C ASP A 110 -19.36 27.82 -11.12
N GLY A 111 -19.15 27.59 -12.42
CA GLY A 111 -17.87 27.84 -13.09
C GLY A 111 -16.73 26.89 -12.68
N SER A 112 -17.06 25.75 -12.06
CA SER A 112 -16.06 24.80 -11.56
C SER A 112 -15.39 23.99 -12.67
N TRP A 113 -14.11 23.67 -12.49
CA TRP A 113 -13.34 22.79 -13.38
C TRP A 113 -13.63 21.30 -13.14
N VAL A 114 -14.52 21.01 -12.19
CA VAL A 114 -14.76 19.67 -11.67
C VAL A 114 -15.07 18.71 -12.81
N GLU A 115 -15.91 19.08 -13.78
CA GLU A 115 -16.34 18.21 -14.89
C GLU A 115 -15.21 17.85 -15.88
N ARG A 116 -14.09 18.59 -15.84
CA ARG A 116 -12.88 18.24 -16.59
C ARG A 116 -11.95 17.33 -15.79
N VAL A 117 -12.05 17.31 -14.47
CA VAL A 117 -11.30 16.37 -13.62
C VAL A 117 -11.80 14.95 -13.91
N ASP A 118 -10.85 14.03 -14.13
CA ASP A 118 -11.13 12.65 -14.55
C ASP A 118 -12.22 12.01 -13.67
N PRO A 119 -13.29 11.44 -14.25
CA PRO A 119 -14.31 10.72 -13.51
C PRO A 119 -13.77 9.51 -12.72
N GLU A 120 -12.60 8.96 -13.08
CA GLU A 120 -11.94 7.91 -12.31
C GLU A 120 -11.45 8.40 -10.93
N LEU A 121 -11.22 9.71 -10.75
CA LEU A 121 -11.03 10.32 -9.43
C LEU A 121 -12.34 10.52 -8.65
N ARG A 122 -13.50 10.33 -9.29
CA ARG A 122 -14.83 10.54 -8.67
C ARG A 122 -15.49 9.24 -8.21
N GLY A 123 -14.86 8.10 -8.48
CA GLY A 123 -15.37 6.77 -8.18
C GLY A 123 -16.52 6.33 -9.12
N PRO A 124 -16.62 5.03 -9.45
CA PRO A 124 -17.69 4.51 -10.30
C PRO A 124 -19.04 4.40 -9.57
N GLU A 125 -19.05 4.19 -8.25
CA GLU A 125 -20.25 4.17 -7.39
C GLU A 125 -19.91 4.69 -5.99
N ARG A 126 -20.92 5.20 -5.27
CA ARG A 126 -20.81 5.89 -3.97
C ARG A 126 -20.24 5.04 -2.82
N ASP A 127 -20.08 3.72 -3.03
CA ASP A 127 -19.70 2.72 -2.02
C ASP A 127 -18.38 1.98 -2.33
N ASP A 128 -17.61 2.42 -3.33
CA ASP A 128 -16.20 2.00 -3.54
C ASP A 128 -15.30 2.92 -2.68
N PRO A 129 -14.12 2.51 -2.16
CA PRO A 129 -13.31 3.32 -1.23
C PRO A 129 -12.57 4.48 -1.95
N THR A 130 -13.21 5.09 -2.94
CA THR A 130 -12.62 6.01 -3.90
C THR A 130 -12.69 7.44 -3.37
N ALA A 131 -11.51 8.08 -3.35
CA ALA A 131 -11.28 9.50 -3.61
C ALA A 131 -12.57 10.35 -3.72
N VAL A 132 -13.02 10.97 -2.63
CA VAL A 132 -14.12 11.96 -2.70
C VAL A 132 -13.51 13.30 -3.05
N LEU A 133 -13.89 13.83 -4.22
CA LEU A 133 -13.47 15.15 -4.68
C LEU A 133 -14.33 16.24 -4.02
N VAL A 134 -13.75 17.05 -3.14
CA VAL A 134 -14.44 18.16 -2.45
C VAL A 134 -13.85 19.49 -2.89
N TRP A 135 -14.69 20.35 -3.47
CA TRP A 135 -14.32 21.71 -3.85
C TRP A 135 -14.12 22.61 -2.63
N ARG A 136 -13.00 23.34 -2.59
CA ARG A 136 -12.55 24.20 -1.48
C ARG A 136 -12.11 25.61 -1.92
N SER A 137 -12.50 26.08 -3.10
CA SER A 137 -12.01 27.36 -3.65
C SER A 137 -12.56 28.62 -2.96
N GLY A 138 -11.96 29.77 -3.31
CA GLY A 138 -12.49 31.13 -3.04
C GLY A 138 -13.46 31.61 -4.13
N SER A 139 -13.98 32.84 -3.99
CA SER A 139 -14.89 33.45 -4.98
C SER A 139 -14.21 33.61 -6.35
N LEU A 140 -14.98 33.41 -7.43
CA LEU A 140 -14.57 33.64 -8.82
C LEU A 140 -13.88 35.00 -8.98
N ASP A 141 -12.66 35.01 -9.52
CA ASP A 141 -11.87 36.21 -9.80
C ASP A 141 -11.68 36.35 -11.32
N PRO A 142 -12.02 37.51 -11.92
CA PRO A 142 -11.84 37.77 -13.34
C PRO A 142 -10.38 37.73 -13.81
N GLU A 143 -9.39 37.87 -12.92
CA GLU A 143 -7.96 37.80 -13.26
C GLU A 143 -7.40 36.36 -13.26
N GLY A 144 -8.18 35.39 -12.77
CA GLY A 144 -7.82 33.98 -12.76
C GLY A 144 -8.45 33.23 -11.61
N ASN A 145 -8.87 31.99 -11.85
CA ASN A 145 -9.53 31.17 -10.84
C ASN A 145 -8.58 30.11 -10.29
N VAL A 146 -8.39 30.09 -8.97
CA VAL A 146 -7.67 29.04 -8.28
C VAL A 146 -8.67 28.17 -7.53
N GLU A 147 -8.76 26.91 -7.95
CA GLU A 147 -9.60 25.90 -7.33
C GLU A 147 -8.74 24.86 -6.61
N HIS A 148 -9.25 24.44 -5.45
CA HIS A 148 -8.63 23.41 -4.65
C HIS A 148 -9.63 22.27 -4.50
N TYR A 149 -9.18 21.08 -4.82
CA TYR A 149 -9.94 19.85 -4.73
C TYR A 149 -9.25 18.92 -3.74
N GLU A 150 -9.92 18.68 -2.63
CA GLU A 150 -9.48 17.69 -1.65
C GLU A 150 -9.95 16.32 -2.12
N VAL A 151 -9.02 15.38 -2.27
CA VAL A 151 -9.25 13.99 -2.68
C VAL A 151 -9.04 13.12 -1.45
N SER A 152 -10.12 12.65 -0.83
CA SER A 152 -10.04 11.85 0.40
C SER A 152 -10.26 10.36 0.15
N SER A 153 -9.42 9.53 0.78
CA SER A 153 -9.55 8.08 0.86
C SER A 153 -9.61 7.65 2.32
N GLU A 154 -9.88 6.37 2.60
CA GLU A 154 -9.80 5.82 3.97
C GLU A 154 -8.40 6.03 4.60
N ASP A 155 -7.37 6.10 3.74
CA ASP A 155 -5.96 6.07 4.10
C ASP A 155 -5.33 7.46 4.23
N GLY A 156 -5.99 8.50 3.73
CA GLY A 156 -5.45 9.85 3.74
C GLY A 156 -6.07 10.77 2.68
N THR A 157 -5.59 12.01 2.67
CA THR A 157 -6.05 13.08 1.78
C THR A 157 -4.91 13.53 0.86
N THR A 158 -5.26 13.80 -0.39
CA THR A 158 -4.40 14.44 -1.39
C THR A 158 -5.08 15.72 -1.86
N CYS A 159 -4.30 16.75 -2.21
CA CYS A 159 -4.82 17.99 -2.77
C CYS A 159 -4.50 18.07 -4.27
N LEU A 160 -5.53 18.35 -5.07
CA LEU A 160 -5.41 18.77 -6.46
C LEU A 160 -5.73 20.26 -6.56
N LYS A 161 -4.76 21.07 -6.97
CA LYS A 161 -4.90 22.49 -7.21
C LYS A 161 -5.02 22.74 -8.70
N VAL A 162 -6.07 23.42 -9.14
CA VAL A 162 -6.29 23.82 -10.53
C VAL A 162 -6.27 25.34 -10.61
N THR A 163 -5.39 25.91 -11.42
CA THR A 163 -5.28 27.34 -11.67
C THR A 163 -5.64 27.61 -13.12
N ALA A 164 -6.59 28.50 -13.37
CA ALA A 164 -7.01 28.87 -14.70
C ALA A 164 -6.83 30.37 -14.91
N GLU A 165 -5.97 30.74 -15.84
CA GLU A 165 -5.70 32.13 -16.23
C GLU A 165 -6.28 32.39 -17.62
N PRO A 166 -6.89 33.56 -17.89
CA PRO A 166 -7.37 33.88 -19.24
C PRO A 166 -6.24 33.76 -20.27
N SER A 167 -6.47 33.00 -21.33
CA SER A 167 -5.46 32.79 -22.37
C SER A 167 -5.21 34.11 -23.12
N PRO A 168 -3.96 34.52 -23.35
CA PRO A 168 -3.64 35.73 -24.08
C PRO A 168 -3.99 35.63 -25.57
N GLU A 169 -4.12 34.41 -26.10
CA GLU A 169 -4.44 34.13 -27.51
C GLU A 169 -5.93 33.78 -27.69
N GLN A 170 -6.82 34.70 -27.32
CA GLN A 170 -8.27 34.45 -27.50
C GLN A 170 -8.63 34.43 -28.99
N PRO A 171 -9.21 33.33 -29.51
CA PRO A 171 -9.73 33.27 -30.86
C PRO A 171 -11.07 34.02 -30.94
N GLY A 172 -11.02 35.36 -30.93
CA GLY A 172 -12.20 36.20 -31.07
C GLY A 172 -12.00 37.63 -30.59
N PRO A 173 -12.88 38.57 -30.99
CA PRO A 173 -12.88 39.91 -30.43
C PRO A 173 -13.14 39.88 -28.92
N GLU A 174 -12.46 40.74 -28.17
CA GLU A 174 -12.65 40.89 -26.71
C GLU A 174 -14.15 41.01 -26.37
N GLY A 175 -14.64 40.14 -25.49
CA GLY A 175 -16.01 40.16 -25.00
C GLY A 175 -17.00 39.21 -25.71
N MET A 176 -16.57 38.38 -26.67
CA MET A 176 -17.38 37.26 -27.16
C MET A 176 -17.01 35.96 -26.45
N SER A 177 -17.98 35.38 -25.74
CA SER A 177 -17.91 34.02 -25.21
C SER A 177 -17.80 32.99 -26.35
N PRO A 178 -17.01 31.91 -26.20
CA PRO A 178 -16.35 31.46 -24.97
C PRO A 178 -14.91 31.99 -24.79
N SER A 179 -14.60 32.45 -23.58
CA SER A 179 -13.23 32.79 -23.18
C SER A 179 -12.42 31.51 -22.93
N TYR A 180 -11.21 31.47 -23.47
CA TYR A 180 -10.26 30.38 -23.27
C TYR A 180 -9.39 30.67 -22.06
N PHE A 181 -9.06 29.64 -21.29
CA PHE A 181 -8.18 29.73 -20.14
C PHE A 181 -7.02 28.75 -20.32
N ASP A 182 -5.82 29.23 -20.01
CA ASP A 182 -4.65 28.39 -19.85
C ASP A 182 -4.71 27.80 -18.44
N VAL A 183 -4.79 26.48 -18.38
CA VAL A 183 -4.95 25.75 -17.12
C VAL A 183 -3.62 25.17 -16.69
N ARG A 184 -3.34 25.33 -15.40
CA ARG A 184 -2.26 24.65 -14.68
C ARG A 184 -2.85 23.82 -13.57
N ALA A 185 -2.29 22.64 -13.36
CA ALA A 185 -2.71 21.81 -12.24
C ALA A 185 -1.51 21.23 -11.50
N ASP A 186 -1.64 21.10 -10.19
CA ASP A 186 -0.61 20.59 -9.30
C ASP A 186 -1.25 19.65 -8.27
N ALA A 187 -0.56 18.56 -7.95
CA ALA A 187 -1.00 17.59 -6.96
C ALA A 187 0.00 17.54 -5.79
N SER A 188 -0.51 17.59 -4.56
CA SER A 188 0.31 17.52 -3.35
C SER A 188 -0.28 16.58 -2.31
N GLU A 189 0.58 15.87 -1.58
CA GLU A 189 0.15 15.03 -0.45
C GLU A 189 -0.42 15.91 0.68
N GLY A 190 -1.53 15.49 1.27
CA GLY A 190 -2.19 16.21 2.37
C GLY A 190 -3.44 16.99 1.94
N SER A 191 -4.08 17.63 2.90
CA SER A 191 -5.26 18.47 2.68
C SER A 191 -4.89 19.76 1.96
N CYS A 192 -5.78 20.28 1.10
CA CYS A 192 -5.58 21.58 0.48
C CYS A 192 -5.52 22.71 1.53
N THR A 193 -4.36 23.35 1.66
CA THR A 193 -4.21 24.59 2.44
C THR A 193 -4.76 25.76 1.64
N LYS A 194 -5.64 26.57 2.25
CA LYS A 194 -6.17 27.81 1.66
C LYS A 194 -5.09 28.87 1.47
#